data_AF-A0A9W6T3C9-F1
#
_entry.id   AF-A0A9W6T3C9-F1
#
_cell.length_a   1.000
_cell.length_b   1.000
_cell.length_c   1.000
_cell.angle_alpha   90.00
_cell.angle_beta   90.00
_cell.angle_gamma   90.00
#
_symmetry.space_group_name_H-M   'P 1'
#
loop_
_entity.id
_entity.type
_entity.pdbx_description
1 polymer ?
#
loop_
_entity_poly.entity_id
_entity_poly.type
_entity_poly.pdbx_seq_one_letter_code
_entity_poly.pdbx_strand_id
1 'polypeptide(L)'
;MFHLLSDTVARPLLTDAEIEEQVNTASYELNEIWMQSDLILPELFQQVAYDSKNLGSPLLCPTENLPLINRDSLLRYRDLFFKPENLVVAVSGTEVARAEELTEKYLSDFKSTGNEKIIKDAAKYTGGEFSLPSPPEMAYMQEFHHIHVGFEGVPIRNDDVYKLATLQMLIGGGGSFSAGGPGKGMYSRAYTRILNQYGFVESCKSFIHNFTDSGLFGISLSCIPQADKVMGELIGYELSLLFDHSIGKGGLSENEVSRAKNQLMSSLMMNLESKMVQLEDMGRQVQIYGKRVDVMEMCRKIEKVTRNDLIDIAQRILTGSEPTIVIQGDREAFGDVKGTLTKFGLGIDGKSFKSENKKKNWF
;
A
#
# COMPACT_ATOMS: atom_id res chain seq x y z
N MET A 1 -4.49 20.05 -25.86
CA MET A 1 -4.49 19.12 -24.71
C MET A 1 -5.31 19.68 -23.56
N PHE A 2 -4.88 20.76 -22.87
CA PHE A 2 -5.61 21.28 -21.70
C PHE A 2 -7.11 21.55 -21.94
N HIS A 3 -7.48 22.17 -23.08
CA HIS A 3 -8.88 22.35 -23.47
C HIS A 3 -9.72 21.05 -23.45
N LEU A 4 -9.18 19.95 -23.99
CA LEU A 4 -9.88 18.66 -24.02
C LEU A 4 -10.05 18.10 -22.61
N LEU A 5 -9.01 18.18 -21.78
CA LEU A 5 -9.07 17.73 -20.38
C LEU A 5 -10.09 18.54 -19.57
N SER A 6 -10.08 19.87 -19.70
CA SER A 6 -11.05 20.72 -19.01
C SER A 6 -12.47 20.43 -19.45
N ASP A 7 -12.70 20.13 -20.73
CA ASP A 7 -14.04 19.86 -21.23
C ASP A 7 -14.57 18.50 -20.76
N THR A 8 -13.75 17.44 -20.81
CA THR A 8 -14.09 16.13 -20.25
C THR A 8 -14.34 16.20 -18.75
N VAL A 9 -13.57 17.00 -18.01
CA VAL A 9 -13.72 17.13 -16.56
C VAL A 9 -14.93 17.99 -16.19
N ALA A 10 -15.17 19.11 -16.86
CA ALA A 10 -16.22 20.06 -16.48
C ALA A 10 -17.59 19.74 -17.10
N ARG A 11 -17.61 19.31 -18.38
CA ARG A 11 -18.82 19.27 -19.22
C ARG A 11 -18.97 17.96 -20.01
N PRO A 12 -18.88 16.76 -19.39
CA PRO A 12 -19.13 15.52 -20.12
C PRO A 12 -20.63 15.38 -20.45
N LEU A 13 -20.92 14.82 -21.62
CA LEU A 13 -22.29 14.58 -22.06
C LEU A 13 -22.95 13.40 -21.31
N LEU A 14 -22.17 12.34 -21.04
CA LEU A 14 -22.56 11.09 -20.38
C LEU A 14 -23.84 10.52 -20.99
N THR A 15 -23.74 10.02 -22.23
CA THR A 15 -24.88 9.37 -22.89
C THR A 15 -25.14 7.98 -22.29
N ASP A 16 -26.40 7.53 -22.31
CA ASP A 16 -26.76 6.23 -21.73
C ASP A 16 -26.03 5.07 -22.44
N ALA A 17 -25.80 5.18 -23.76
CA ALA A 17 -25.07 4.18 -24.54
C ALA A 17 -23.59 4.08 -24.12
N GLU A 18 -22.91 5.21 -23.90
CA GLU A 18 -21.52 5.22 -23.39
C GLU A 18 -21.45 4.62 -22.00
N ILE A 19 -22.42 4.91 -21.12
CA ILE A 19 -22.46 4.36 -19.76
C ILE A 19 -22.66 2.84 -19.81
N GLU A 20 -23.61 2.35 -20.60
CA GLU A 20 -23.87 0.91 -20.75
C GLU A 20 -22.63 0.17 -21.27
N GLU A 21 -21.93 0.73 -22.27
CA GLU A 21 -20.67 0.18 -22.77
C GLU A 21 -19.61 0.08 -21.67
N GLN A 22 -19.42 1.14 -20.88
CA GLN A 22 -18.43 1.13 -19.79
C GLN A 22 -18.81 0.20 -18.64
N VAL A 23 -20.10 0.05 -18.31
CA VAL A 23 -20.56 -0.91 -17.29
C VAL A 23 -20.29 -2.34 -17.74
N ASN A 24 -20.51 -2.66 -19.02
CA ASN A 24 -20.18 -3.97 -19.57
C ASN A 24 -18.68 -4.23 -19.54
N THR A 25 -17.86 -3.27 -19.98
CA THR A 25 -16.38 -3.38 -19.90
C THR A 25 -15.91 -3.59 -18.46
N ALA A 26 -16.42 -2.80 -17.51
CA ALA A 26 -16.07 -2.93 -16.09
C ALA A 26 -16.41 -4.32 -15.54
N SER A 27 -17.54 -4.92 -15.94
CA SER A 27 -17.91 -6.29 -15.57
C SER A 27 -16.86 -7.31 -16.03
N TYR A 28 -16.35 -7.19 -17.26
CA TYR A 28 -15.29 -8.06 -17.76
C TYR A 28 -13.97 -7.86 -17.01
N GLU A 29 -13.55 -6.61 -16.82
CA GLU A 29 -12.30 -6.27 -16.10
C GLU A 29 -12.31 -6.79 -14.66
N LEU A 30 -13.46 -6.66 -13.96
CA LEU A 30 -13.60 -7.20 -12.60
C LEU A 30 -13.33 -8.70 -12.57
N ASN A 31 -13.89 -9.47 -13.51
CA ASN A 31 -13.64 -10.91 -13.58
C ASN A 31 -12.16 -11.22 -13.78
N GLU A 32 -11.45 -10.46 -14.62
CA GLU A 32 -10.00 -10.64 -14.82
C GLU A 32 -9.20 -10.31 -13.57
N ILE A 33 -9.54 -9.22 -12.87
CA ILE A 33 -8.86 -8.80 -11.64
C ILE A 33 -9.04 -9.84 -10.52
N TRP A 34 -10.24 -10.40 -10.38
CA TRP A 34 -10.53 -11.45 -9.39
C TRP A 34 -9.72 -12.74 -9.61
N MET A 35 -9.22 -12.98 -10.83
CA MET A 35 -8.34 -14.10 -11.14
C MET A 35 -6.87 -13.83 -10.81
N GLN A 36 -6.51 -12.59 -10.51
CA GLN A 36 -5.12 -12.17 -10.25
C GLN A 36 -4.89 -11.88 -8.76
N SER A 37 -4.28 -12.83 -8.06
CA SER A 37 -3.95 -12.75 -6.62
C SER A 37 -3.23 -11.45 -6.23
N ASP A 38 -2.26 -11.02 -7.03
CA ASP A 38 -1.48 -9.80 -6.79
C ASP A 38 -2.33 -8.50 -6.86
N LEU A 39 -3.51 -8.55 -7.51
CA LEU A 39 -4.44 -7.42 -7.59
C LEU A 39 -5.56 -7.51 -6.55
N ILE A 40 -6.15 -8.69 -6.36
CA ILE A 40 -7.31 -8.85 -5.47
C ILE A 40 -6.93 -8.89 -3.99
N LEU A 41 -5.76 -9.42 -3.63
CA LEU A 41 -5.38 -9.53 -2.22
C LEU A 41 -5.09 -8.18 -1.55
N PRO A 42 -4.41 -7.20 -2.19
CA PRO A 42 -4.30 -5.85 -1.65
C PRO A 42 -5.66 -5.16 -1.43
N GLU A 43 -6.61 -5.36 -2.36
CA GLU A 43 -7.97 -4.84 -2.26
C GLU A 43 -8.68 -5.41 -1.02
N LEU A 44 -8.71 -6.74 -0.90
CA LEU A 44 -9.31 -7.42 0.26
C LEU A 44 -8.60 -7.06 1.57
N PHE A 45 -7.28 -6.91 1.55
CA PHE A 45 -6.51 -6.50 2.72
C PHE A 45 -6.97 -5.12 3.22
N GLN A 46 -7.17 -4.17 2.32
CA GLN A 46 -7.69 -2.85 2.67
C GLN A 46 -9.14 -2.92 3.18
N GLN A 47 -10.01 -3.72 2.55
CA GLN A 47 -11.39 -3.91 3.00
C GLN A 47 -11.44 -4.46 4.44
N VAL A 48 -10.66 -5.51 4.73
CA VAL A 48 -10.60 -6.13 6.06
C VAL A 48 -10.01 -5.18 7.09
N ALA A 49 -8.93 -4.46 6.74
CA ALA A 49 -8.27 -3.54 7.64
C ALA A 49 -9.16 -2.43 8.20
N TYR A 50 -10.20 -2.03 7.46
CA TYR A 50 -11.10 -0.93 7.80
C TYR A 50 -12.58 -1.35 7.82
N ASP A 51 -12.88 -2.64 8.03
CA ASP A 51 -14.25 -3.17 8.17
C ASP A 51 -15.21 -2.73 7.04
N SER A 52 -14.73 -2.78 5.80
CA SER A 52 -15.45 -2.36 4.59
C SER A 52 -16.03 -0.94 4.63
N LYS A 53 -15.46 -0.04 5.45
CA LYS A 53 -15.92 1.35 5.64
C LYS A 53 -14.84 2.33 5.27
N ASN A 54 -15.24 3.45 4.67
CA ASN A 54 -14.32 4.56 4.33
C ASN A 54 -13.15 4.06 3.47
N LEU A 55 -11.92 4.02 4.01
CA LEU A 55 -10.77 3.44 3.32
C LEU A 55 -10.97 1.96 3.00
N GLY A 56 -11.78 1.22 3.76
CA GLY A 56 -12.15 -0.16 3.44
C GLY A 56 -13.27 -0.29 2.42
N SER A 57 -13.89 0.81 1.98
CA SER A 57 -14.89 0.73 0.90
C SER A 57 -14.23 0.10 -0.33
N PRO A 58 -14.86 -0.90 -0.98
CA PRO A 58 -14.28 -1.54 -2.15
C PRO A 58 -13.89 -0.51 -3.22
N LEU A 59 -12.63 -0.53 -3.65
CA LEU A 59 -12.17 0.25 -4.81
C LEU A 59 -12.73 -0.36 -6.09
N LEU A 60 -12.78 -1.69 -6.12
CA LEU A 60 -13.41 -2.45 -7.19
C LEU A 60 -14.91 -2.52 -6.93
N CYS A 61 -15.71 -2.03 -7.87
CA CYS A 61 -17.17 -2.03 -7.72
C CYS A 61 -17.69 -3.46 -7.54
N PRO A 62 -18.43 -3.77 -6.46
CA PRO A 62 -19.08 -5.07 -6.32
C PRO A 62 -20.00 -5.36 -7.50
N THR A 63 -20.00 -6.60 -8.00
CA THR A 63 -20.75 -6.98 -9.20
C THR A 63 -22.25 -6.70 -9.05
N GLU A 64 -22.81 -6.84 -7.85
CA GLU A 64 -24.21 -6.49 -7.55
C GLU A 64 -24.54 -5.00 -7.71
N ASN A 65 -23.55 -4.11 -7.62
CA ASN A 65 -23.73 -2.67 -7.72
C ASN A 65 -23.54 -2.14 -9.14
N LEU A 66 -22.94 -2.91 -10.05
CA LEU A 66 -22.74 -2.48 -11.45
C LEU A 66 -24.05 -2.08 -12.14
N PRO A 67 -25.18 -2.82 -12.02
CA PRO A 67 -26.43 -2.43 -12.65
C PRO A 67 -27.06 -1.15 -12.06
N LEU A 68 -26.58 -0.68 -10.91
CA LEU A 68 -27.04 0.55 -10.25
C LEU A 68 -26.32 1.81 -10.79
N ILE A 69 -25.26 1.64 -11.58
CA ILE A 69 -24.53 2.73 -12.21
C ILE A 69 -25.33 3.24 -13.40
N ASN A 70 -25.76 4.50 -13.33
CA ASN A 70 -26.53 5.17 -14.36
C ASN A 70 -26.19 6.66 -14.38
N ARG A 71 -26.74 7.39 -15.35
CA ARG A 71 -26.48 8.81 -15.54
C ARG A 71 -26.76 9.64 -14.28
N ASP A 72 -27.85 9.36 -13.58
CA ASP A 72 -28.24 10.10 -12.38
C ASP A 72 -27.30 9.83 -11.19
N SER A 73 -26.79 8.61 -11.02
CA SER A 73 -25.80 8.31 -9.99
C SER A 73 -24.44 8.97 -10.29
N LEU A 74 -24.01 8.99 -11.56
CA LEU A 74 -22.79 9.67 -11.99
C LEU A 74 -22.89 11.19 -11.85
N LEU A 75 -24.02 11.80 -12.24
CA LEU A 75 -24.24 13.25 -12.07
C LEU A 75 -24.24 13.65 -10.59
N ARG A 76 -24.89 12.87 -9.72
CA ARG A 76 -24.81 13.10 -8.25
C ARG A 76 -23.39 13.01 -7.72
N TYR A 77 -22.62 12.01 -8.15
CA TYR A 77 -21.21 11.91 -7.77
C TYR A 77 -20.40 13.13 -8.24
N ARG A 78 -20.66 13.61 -9.46
CA ARG A 78 -20.01 14.81 -10.00
C ARG A 78 -20.41 16.07 -9.23
N ASP A 79 -21.69 16.26 -8.91
CA ASP A 79 -22.17 17.38 -8.11
C ASP A 79 -21.54 17.41 -6.71
N LEU A 80 -21.16 16.25 -6.16
CA LEU A 80 -20.47 16.13 -4.89
C LEU A 80 -18.97 16.45 -4.99
N PHE A 81 -18.25 15.84 -5.95
CA PHE A 81 -16.77 15.83 -5.95
C PHE A 81 -16.11 16.70 -7.02
N PHE A 82 -16.76 16.92 -8.16
CA PHE A 82 -16.21 17.70 -9.27
C PHE A 82 -16.58 19.18 -9.09
N LYS A 83 -15.94 19.81 -8.09
CA LYS A 83 -16.11 21.22 -7.77
C LYS A 83 -14.80 21.98 -7.95
N PRO A 84 -14.82 23.27 -8.36
CA PRO A 84 -13.60 24.07 -8.51
C PRO A 84 -12.70 24.05 -7.27
N GLU A 85 -13.28 24.10 -6.07
CA GLU A 85 -12.56 24.05 -4.80
C GLU A 85 -11.90 22.70 -4.48
N ASN A 86 -12.26 21.63 -5.20
CA ASN A 86 -11.70 20.29 -5.05
C ASN A 86 -10.83 19.88 -6.26
N LEU A 87 -10.52 20.83 -7.15
CA LEU A 87 -9.76 20.60 -8.38
C LEU A 87 -8.41 21.30 -8.31
N VAL A 88 -7.35 20.59 -8.71
CA VAL A 88 -5.99 21.13 -8.84
C VAL A 88 -5.56 21.00 -10.29
N VAL A 89 -5.21 22.11 -10.92
CA VAL A 89 -4.56 22.12 -12.24
C VAL A 89 -3.05 22.12 -12.03
N ALA A 90 -2.40 21.00 -12.33
CA ALA A 90 -0.94 20.90 -12.35
C ALA A 90 -0.43 20.99 -13.79
N VAL A 91 0.70 21.69 -13.98
CA VAL A 91 1.38 21.79 -15.28
C VAL A 91 2.90 21.65 -15.08
N SER A 92 3.58 21.03 -16.04
CA SER A 92 5.04 20.89 -16.05
C SER A 92 5.61 21.36 -17.37
N GLY A 93 6.65 22.18 -17.33
CA GLY A 93 7.29 22.76 -18.52
C GLY A 93 6.49 23.88 -19.21
N THR A 94 5.60 24.56 -18.48
CA THR A 94 4.82 25.72 -18.96
C THR A 94 5.02 26.89 -18.00
N GLU A 95 5.08 28.13 -18.52
CA GLU A 95 5.09 29.33 -17.70
C GLU A 95 3.77 29.50 -16.92
N VAL A 96 3.88 30.00 -15.68
CA VAL A 96 2.72 30.16 -14.79
C VAL A 96 1.65 31.06 -15.41
N ALA A 97 2.05 32.21 -15.98
CA ALA A 97 1.11 33.14 -16.61
C ALA A 97 0.30 32.50 -17.75
N ARG A 98 0.93 31.61 -18.53
CA ARG A 98 0.24 30.88 -19.60
C ARG A 98 -0.71 29.82 -19.04
N ALA A 99 -0.33 29.16 -17.94
CA ALA A 99 -1.19 28.20 -17.26
C ALA A 99 -2.42 28.87 -16.65
N GLU A 100 -2.25 30.04 -16.03
CA GLU A 100 -3.33 30.87 -15.50
C GLU A 100 -4.28 31.33 -16.61
N GLU A 101 -3.74 31.87 -17.71
CA GLU A 101 -4.54 32.29 -18.87
C GLU A 101 -5.39 31.14 -19.42
N LEU A 102 -4.80 29.95 -19.58
CA LEU A 102 -5.53 28.77 -20.07
C LEU A 102 -6.58 28.29 -19.07
N THR A 103 -6.25 28.27 -17.77
CA THR A 103 -7.17 27.86 -16.71
C THR A 103 -8.37 28.79 -16.67
N GLU A 104 -8.14 30.11 -16.66
CA GLU A 104 -9.20 31.12 -16.72
C GLU A 104 -10.05 30.95 -17.99
N LYS A 105 -9.42 30.73 -19.15
CA LYS A 105 -10.13 30.59 -20.41
C LYS A 105 -11.09 29.40 -20.46
N TYR A 106 -10.73 28.26 -19.85
CA TYR A 106 -11.47 27.00 -20.04
C TYR A 106 -12.24 26.51 -18.82
N LEU A 107 -11.96 27.05 -17.63
CA LEU A 107 -12.58 26.63 -16.35
C LEU A 107 -13.23 27.79 -15.58
N SER A 108 -13.20 29.04 -16.05
CA SER A 108 -13.84 30.18 -15.35
C SER A 108 -15.37 30.05 -15.22
N ASP A 109 -16.00 29.34 -16.16
CA ASP A 109 -17.43 29.06 -16.16
C ASP A 109 -17.80 27.80 -15.36
N PHE A 110 -16.81 27.04 -14.90
CA PHE A 110 -17.02 25.83 -14.11
C PHE A 110 -17.49 26.21 -12.71
N LYS A 111 -18.77 25.97 -12.43
CA LYS A 111 -19.41 26.29 -11.16
C LYS A 111 -19.84 25.02 -10.44
N SER A 112 -19.73 25.04 -9.12
CA SER A 112 -20.36 24.01 -8.30
C SER A 112 -21.87 24.18 -8.35
N THR A 113 -22.57 23.12 -8.76
CA THR A 113 -24.03 23.04 -8.85
C THR A 113 -24.66 22.39 -7.61
N GLY A 114 -23.90 21.55 -6.89
CA GLY A 114 -24.37 20.78 -5.74
C GLY A 114 -24.17 21.47 -4.38
N ASN A 115 -25.24 21.60 -3.60
CA ASN A 115 -25.20 22.07 -2.21
C ASN A 115 -24.92 20.96 -1.19
N GLU A 116 -24.82 19.71 -1.64
CA GLU A 116 -24.54 18.58 -0.77
C GLU A 116 -23.14 18.68 -0.18
N LYS A 117 -23.04 18.42 1.13
CA LYS A 117 -21.79 18.44 1.88
C LYS A 117 -21.21 17.04 1.90
N ILE A 118 -19.93 16.94 1.56
CA ILE A 118 -19.16 15.69 1.69
C ILE A 118 -19.00 15.38 3.19
N ILE A 119 -19.60 14.28 3.64
CA ILE A 119 -19.34 13.73 4.98
C ILE A 119 -17.99 13.02 4.91
N LYS A 120 -16.99 13.57 5.60
CA LYS A 120 -15.65 12.98 5.72
C LYS A 120 -15.51 12.39 7.11
N ASP A 121 -16.04 11.18 7.30
CA ASP A 121 -15.74 10.42 8.50
C ASP A 121 -14.25 10.07 8.52
N ALA A 122 -13.66 9.95 9.71
CA ALA A 122 -12.30 9.48 9.83
C ALA A 122 -12.25 7.96 9.58
N ALA A 123 -11.20 7.51 8.90
CA ALA A 123 -10.91 6.08 8.80
C ALA A 123 -10.67 5.49 10.18
N LYS A 124 -11.20 4.29 10.43
CA LYS A 124 -10.99 3.54 11.67
C LYS A 124 -10.42 2.19 11.31
N TYR A 125 -9.15 2.00 11.60
CA TYR A 125 -8.52 0.70 11.44
C TYR A 125 -9.07 -0.27 12.50
N THR A 126 -9.44 -1.47 12.07
CA THR A 126 -10.00 -2.52 12.93
C THR A 126 -9.10 -3.75 13.01
N GLY A 127 -8.20 -3.92 12.03
CA GLY A 127 -7.59 -5.23 11.78
C GLY A 127 -8.65 -6.25 11.35
N GLY A 128 -8.29 -7.52 11.35
CA GLY A 128 -9.22 -8.60 11.04
C GLY A 128 -8.57 -9.71 10.23
N GLU A 129 -9.38 -10.71 9.89
CA GLU A 129 -8.92 -11.86 9.13
C GLU A 129 -9.92 -12.24 8.04
N PHE A 130 -9.40 -12.56 6.86
CA PHE A 130 -10.19 -13.06 5.74
C PHE A 130 -9.39 -14.09 4.93
N SER A 131 -10.08 -15.08 4.38
CA SER A 131 -9.46 -16.10 3.54
C SER A 131 -10.28 -16.34 2.28
N LEU A 132 -9.61 -16.30 1.14
CA LEU A 132 -10.09 -16.84 -0.12
C LEU A 132 -9.68 -18.31 -0.26
N PRO A 133 -10.47 -19.13 -0.98
CA PRO A 133 -10.05 -20.48 -1.35
C PRO A 133 -8.80 -20.44 -2.24
N SER A 134 -8.18 -21.60 -2.43
CA SER A 134 -7.06 -21.77 -3.36
C SER A 134 -7.42 -21.23 -4.75
N PRO A 135 -6.45 -20.60 -5.45
CA PRO A 135 -6.68 -20.13 -6.81
C PRO A 135 -7.03 -21.32 -7.72
N PRO A 136 -7.78 -21.09 -8.81
CA PRO A 136 -8.11 -22.16 -9.74
C PRO A 136 -6.85 -22.81 -10.30
N GLU A 137 -6.81 -24.15 -10.33
CA GLU A 137 -5.68 -24.89 -10.90
C GLU A 137 -5.55 -24.56 -12.39
N MET A 138 -4.41 -23.99 -12.78
CA MET A 138 -4.07 -23.70 -14.16
C MET A 138 -3.05 -24.72 -14.65
N ALA A 139 -3.41 -25.47 -15.71
CA ALA A 139 -2.54 -26.48 -16.29
C ALA A 139 -1.16 -25.89 -16.64
N TYR A 140 -0.09 -26.60 -16.25
CA TYR A 140 1.31 -26.23 -16.48
C TYR A 140 1.79 -24.98 -15.73
N MET A 141 1.02 -24.47 -14.77
CA MET A 141 1.47 -23.43 -13.85
C MET A 141 1.64 -23.99 -12.43
N GLN A 142 2.68 -23.51 -11.75
CA GLN A 142 2.87 -23.81 -10.34
C GLN A 142 1.80 -23.08 -9.52
N GLU A 143 1.08 -23.84 -8.69
CA GLU A 143 0.15 -23.28 -7.72
C GLU A 143 0.93 -22.63 -6.56
N PHE A 144 0.47 -21.44 -6.16
CA PHE A 144 0.95 -20.72 -5.00
C PHE A 144 -0.21 -20.32 -4.09
N HIS A 145 0.05 -20.38 -2.80
CA HIS A 145 -0.79 -19.81 -1.77
C HIS A 145 -0.17 -18.51 -1.25
N HIS A 146 -1.03 -17.62 -0.78
CA HIS A 146 -0.65 -16.24 -0.47
C HIS A 146 -1.11 -15.87 0.94
N ILE A 147 -0.29 -15.06 1.62
CA ILE A 147 -0.66 -14.42 2.88
C ILE A 147 -0.15 -12.98 2.90
N HIS A 148 -1.03 -12.08 3.32
CA HIS A 148 -0.73 -10.69 3.60
C HIS A 148 -0.96 -10.47 5.08
N VAL A 149 0.08 -10.01 5.78
CA VAL A 149 -0.02 -9.61 7.19
C VAL A 149 0.45 -8.18 7.31
N GLY A 150 -0.33 -7.35 7.99
CA GLY A 150 0.08 -5.99 8.29
C GLY A 150 -0.73 -5.35 9.41
N PHE A 151 -0.41 -4.10 9.67
CA PHE A 151 -0.87 -3.31 10.81
C PHE A 151 -1.23 -1.90 10.35
N GLU A 152 -1.84 -1.12 11.24
CA GLU A 152 -2.09 0.29 10.98
C GLU A 152 -0.78 1.05 10.79
N GLY A 153 -0.61 1.64 9.61
CA GLY A 153 0.54 2.46 9.25
C GLY A 153 0.40 3.90 9.76
N VAL A 154 1.05 4.84 9.07
CA VAL A 154 0.92 6.26 9.40
C VAL A 154 0.18 7.03 8.30
N PRO A 155 -0.57 8.08 8.64
CA PRO A 155 -1.09 9.02 7.65
C PRO A 155 0.05 9.69 6.89
N ILE A 156 -0.19 10.02 5.62
CA ILE A 156 0.80 10.68 4.75
C ILE A 156 1.30 12.00 5.35
N ARG A 157 0.45 12.70 6.13
CA ARG A 157 0.77 13.98 6.78
C ARG A 157 1.68 13.84 8.02
N ASN A 158 1.94 12.63 8.49
CA ASN A 158 2.78 12.39 9.65
C ASN A 158 4.27 12.44 9.27
N ASP A 159 5.11 13.12 10.06
CA ASP A 159 6.57 13.18 9.83
C ASP A 159 7.24 11.80 9.90
N ASP A 160 6.62 10.82 10.58
CA ASP A 160 7.10 9.45 10.63
C ASP A 160 6.95 8.70 9.29
N VAL A 161 6.32 9.29 8.26
CA VAL A 161 6.19 8.68 6.92
C VAL A 161 7.55 8.32 6.32
N TYR A 162 8.58 9.14 6.54
CA TYR A 162 9.94 8.88 6.05
C TYR A 162 10.62 7.73 6.81
N LYS A 163 10.33 7.60 8.11
CA LYS A 163 10.81 6.47 8.92
C LYS A 163 10.18 5.18 8.42
N LEU A 164 8.86 5.16 8.23
CA LEU A 164 8.13 4.00 7.74
C LEU A 164 8.54 3.61 6.31
N ALA A 165 8.71 4.57 5.42
CA ALA A 165 9.23 4.32 4.06
C ALA A 165 10.66 3.78 4.07
N THR A 166 11.52 4.28 4.96
CA THR A 166 12.89 3.74 5.12
C THR A 166 12.85 2.31 5.65
N LEU A 167 11.95 2.01 6.60
CA LEU A 167 11.76 0.66 7.13
C LEU A 167 11.25 -0.30 6.04
N GLN A 168 10.28 0.13 5.23
CA GLN A 168 9.80 -0.65 4.08
C GLN A 168 10.91 -0.90 3.06
N MET A 169 11.74 0.10 2.74
CA MET A 169 12.89 -0.06 1.85
C MET A 169 13.95 -1.02 2.42
N LEU A 170 14.15 -1.02 3.75
CA LEU A 170 15.07 -1.91 4.45
C LEU A 170 14.62 -3.38 4.33
N ILE A 171 13.32 -3.63 4.54
CA ILE A 171 12.74 -4.97 4.38
C ILE A 171 12.77 -5.37 2.91
N GLY A 172 12.37 -4.45 2.04
CA GLY A 172 12.38 -4.59 0.58
C GLY A 172 11.57 -5.80 0.13
N GLY A 173 12.15 -6.56 -0.79
CA GLY A 173 11.59 -7.80 -1.30
C GLY A 173 11.36 -7.81 -2.80
N GLY A 174 10.70 -8.86 -3.27
CA GLY A 174 10.47 -9.11 -4.69
C GLY A 174 9.97 -10.53 -4.96
N GLY A 175 10.11 -10.95 -6.22
CA GLY A 175 9.99 -12.36 -6.59
C GLY A 175 11.32 -13.11 -6.39
N SER A 176 11.23 -14.43 -6.29
CA SER A 176 12.34 -15.38 -6.28
C SER A 176 13.17 -15.22 -7.55
N PHE A 177 12.48 -15.02 -8.68
CA PHE A 177 13.07 -14.57 -9.93
C PHE A 177 13.10 -13.04 -9.99
N SER A 178 14.31 -12.49 -10.09
CA SER A 178 14.53 -11.05 -10.21
C SER A 178 15.45 -10.77 -11.39
N ALA A 179 14.89 -10.29 -12.50
CA ALA A 179 15.68 -9.81 -13.64
C ALA A 179 16.24 -8.41 -13.33
N GLY A 180 17.49 -8.15 -13.71
CA GLY A 180 18.14 -6.85 -13.54
C GLY A 180 19.53 -6.92 -12.90
N GLY A 181 20.31 -5.86 -13.10
CA GLY A 181 21.68 -5.73 -12.61
C GLY A 181 21.80 -5.36 -11.12
N PRO A 182 23.03 -5.05 -10.66
CA PRO A 182 23.27 -4.54 -9.31
C PRO A 182 22.42 -3.30 -9.00
N GLY A 183 21.94 -3.19 -7.76
CA GLY A 183 21.12 -2.05 -7.29
C GLY A 183 19.64 -2.37 -7.03
N LYS A 184 19.12 -3.47 -7.57
CA LYS A 184 17.70 -3.89 -7.43
C LYS A 184 17.23 -4.34 -6.05
N GLY A 185 18.02 -4.12 -4.99
CA GLY A 185 17.61 -4.42 -3.62
C GLY A 185 17.85 -5.86 -3.13
N MET A 186 18.70 -6.66 -3.77
CA MET A 186 19.00 -8.06 -3.36
C MET A 186 19.61 -8.22 -1.95
N TYR A 187 20.07 -7.13 -1.33
CA TYR A 187 20.60 -7.11 0.04
C TYR A 187 19.55 -6.69 1.08
N SER A 188 18.27 -6.53 0.70
CA SER A 188 17.17 -6.28 1.64
C SER A 188 16.86 -7.53 2.47
N ARG A 189 16.14 -7.37 3.60
CA ARG A 189 15.87 -8.50 4.51
C ARG A 189 15.02 -9.59 3.87
N ALA A 190 13.97 -9.22 3.14
CA ALA A 190 13.12 -10.19 2.43
C ALA A 190 13.94 -11.04 1.44
N TYR A 191 14.94 -10.47 0.76
CA TYR A 191 15.84 -11.27 -0.08
C TYR A 191 16.78 -12.15 0.74
N THR A 192 17.56 -11.55 1.64
CA THR A 192 18.66 -12.23 2.32
C THR A 192 18.20 -13.28 3.34
N ARG A 193 17.07 -13.04 4.00
CA ARG A 193 16.56 -13.84 5.11
C ARG A 193 15.39 -14.75 4.74
N ILE A 194 14.61 -14.38 3.71
CA ILE A 194 13.51 -15.21 3.23
C ILE A 194 13.85 -15.86 1.87
N LEU A 195 13.90 -15.08 0.79
CA LEU A 195 13.96 -15.63 -0.57
C LEU A 195 15.22 -16.47 -0.83
N ASN A 196 16.38 -16.08 -0.29
CA ASN A 196 17.62 -16.84 -0.44
C ASN A 196 17.70 -18.09 0.47
N GLN A 197 16.87 -18.16 1.52
CA GLN A 197 16.92 -19.23 2.51
C GLN A 197 15.88 -20.32 2.24
N TYR A 198 14.72 -19.93 1.71
CA TYR A 198 13.56 -20.81 1.56
C TYR A 198 13.15 -20.93 0.09
N GLY A 199 13.64 -21.98 -0.59
CA GLY A 199 13.34 -22.23 -2.01
C GLY A 199 11.87 -22.54 -2.31
N PHE A 200 11.03 -22.72 -1.29
CA PHE A 200 9.58 -22.88 -1.41
C PHE A 200 8.83 -21.54 -1.42
N VAL A 201 9.50 -20.42 -1.17
CA VAL A 201 8.92 -19.07 -1.20
C VAL A 201 9.14 -18.46 -2.58
N GLU A 202 8.05 -18.11 -3.26
CA GLU A 202 8.09 -17.50 -4.58
C GLU A 202 8.18 -15.98 -4.52
N SER A 203 7.49 -15.35 -3.55
CA SER A 203 7.57 -13.91 -3.38
C SER A 203 7.51 -13.55 -1.90
N CYS A 204 8.28 -12.54 -1.52
CA CYS A 204 8.15 -11.88 -0.24
C CYS A 204 8.45 -10.40 -0.42
N LYS A 205 7.50 -9.53 -0.08
CA LYS A 205 7.57 -8.08 -0.32
C LYS A 205 6.97 -7.33 0.87
N SER A 206 7.64 -6.26 1.31
CA SER A 206 7.02 -5.30 2.24
C SER A 206 6.25 -4.24 1.47
N PHE A 207 5.09 -3.86 2.00
CA PHE A 207 4.23 -2.82 1.44
C PHE A 207 3.96 -1.71 2.45
N ILE A 208 3.75 -0.50 1.93
CA ILE A 208 3.21 0.65 2.65
C ILE A 208 2.10 1.28 1.81
N HIS A 209 0.96 1.58 2.43
CA HIS A 209 -0.09 2.39 1.84
C HIS A 209 -0.38 3.55 2.79
N ASN A 210 -0.09 4.79 2.37
CA ASN A 210 -0.31 5.96 3.21
C ASN A 210 -1.50 6.75 2.65
N PHE A 211 -2.51 6.98 3.50
CA PHE A 211 -3.70 7.75 3.17
C PHE A 211 -3.70 9.07 3.95
N THR A 212 -4.74 9.89 3.78
CA THR A 212 -4.81 11.22 4.39
C THR A 212 -4.89 11.20 5.92
N ASP A 213 -5.53 10.20 6.49
CA ASP A 213 -5.89 10.08 7.91
C ASP A 213 -5.55 8.71 8.52
N SER A 214 -5.01 7.76 7.74
CA SER A 214 -4.50 6.47 8.21
C SER A 214 -3.42 5.91 7.26
N GLY A 215 -2.90 4.71 7.53
CA GLY A 215 -2.02 3.98 6.63
C GLY A 215 -2.06 2.46 6.87
N LEU A 216 -1.33 1.71 6.05
CA LEU A 216 -1.12 0.27 6.19
C LEU A 216 0.37 -0.03 6.01
N PHE A 217 0.89 -0.95 6.81
CA PHE A 217 2.26 -1.45 6.69
C PHE A 217 2.29 -2.96 6.94
N GLY A 218 3.00 -3.69 6.10
CA GLY A 218 3.06 -5.14 6.24
C GLY A 218 4.01 -5.85 5.29
N ILE A 219 3.84 -7.17 5.24
CA ILE A 219 4.55 -8.08 4.36
C ILE A 219 3.51 -8.97 3.65
N SER A 220 3.66 -9.11 2.33
CA SER A 220 3.04 -10.18 1.56
C SER A 220 4.05 -11.28 1.30
N LEU A 221 3.58 -12.53 1.36
CA LEU A 221 4.39 -13.72 1.11
C LEU A 221 3.57 -14.72 0.28
N SER A 222 4.20 -15.28 -0.74
CA SER A 222 3.64 -16.30 -1.62
C SER A 222 4.54 -17.53 -1.58
N CYS A 223 3.97 -18.72 -1.36
CA CYS A 223 4.73 -19.97 -1.34
C CYS A 223 3.94 -21.12 -1.95
N ILE A 224 4.60 -22.25 -2.15
CA ILE A 224 3.90 -23.49 -2.53
C ILE A 224 2.97 -23.97 -1.39
N PRO A 225 1.85 -24.65 -1.70
CA PRO A 225 0.87 -25.10 -0.69
C PRO A 225 1.45 -25.92 0.47
N GLN A 226 2.53 -26.67 0.22
CA GLN A 226 3.16 -27.52 1.24
C GLN A 226 3.82 -26.72 2.38
N ALA A 227 3.99 -25.40 2.20
CA ALA A 227 4.63 -24.51 3.17
C ALA A 227 3.65 -23.58 3.91
N ASP A 228 2.33 -23.70 3.72
CA ASP A 228 1.32 -22.81 4.33
C ASP A 228 1.51 -22.61 5.83
N LYS A 229 1.75 -23.72 6.55
CA LYS A 229 1.90 -23.73 8.01
C LYS A 229 3.06 -22.88 8.51
N VAL A 230 4.13 -22.71 7.72
CA VAL A 230 5.32 -21.95 8.15
C VAL A 230 5.24 -20.47 7.77
N MET A 231 4.33 -20.05 6.89
CA MET A 231 4.29 -18.67 6.40
C MET A 231 4.05 -17.66 7.53
N GLY A 232 3.12 -17.96 8.44
CA GLY A 232 2.84 -17.12 9.61
C GLY A 232 4.04 -17.01 10.56
N GLU A 233 4.81 -18.09 10.72
CA GLU A 233 6.03 -18.10 11.54
C GLU A 233 7.15 -17.27 10.89
N LEU A 234 7.33 -17.39 9.56
CA LEU A 234 8.33 -16.62 8.81
C LEU A 234 8.06 -15.12 8.90
N ILE A 235 6.82 -14.70 8.66
CA ILE A 235 6.45 -13.28 8.75
C ILE A 235 6.56 -12.78 10.19
N GLY A 236 6.03 -13.55 11.15
CA GLY A 236 6.06 -13.18 12.56
C GLY A 236 7.49 -12.99 13.08
N TYR A 237 8.39 -13.93 12.73
CA TYR A 237 9.79 -13.84 13.09
C TYR A 237 10.47 -12.63 12.46
N GLU A 238 10.32 -12.41 11.16
CA GLU A 238 10.97 -11.29 10.47
C GLU A 238 10.50 -9.91 10.97
N LEU A 239 9.19 -9.76 11.22
CA LEU A 239 8.65 -8.52 11.78
C LEU A 239 9.13 -8.28 13.22
N SER A 240 9.23 -9.33 14.05
CA SER A 240 9.71 -9.19 15.44
C SER A 240 11.15 -8.67 15.53
N LEU A 241 11.98 -9.00 14.54
CA LEU A 241 13.38 -8.58 14.48
C LEU A 241 13.57 -7.11 14.09
N LEU A 242 12.52 -6.43 13.63
CA LEU A 242 12.59 -5.00 13.27
C LEU A 242 12.67 -4.11 14.51
N PHE A 243 12.17 -4.59 15.64
CA PHE A 243 12.26 -3.88 16.93
C PHE A 243 13.10 -4.62 17.99
N ASP A 244 13.82 -5.68 17.61
CA ASP A 244 14.84 -6.27 18.49
C ASP A 244 16.10 -5.38 18.50
N HIS A 245 16.55 -5.01 19.69
CA HIS A 245 17.79 -4.26 19.90
C HIS A 245 19.07 -5.11 19.71
N SER A 246 18.94 -6.44 19.64
CA SER A 246 20.05 -7.40 19.60
C SER A 246 20.52 -7.67 18.17
N ILE A 247 21.44 -6.85 17.66
CA ILE A 247 21.96 -6.96 16.27
C ILE A 247 22.43 -8.38 15.92
N GLY A 248 23.16 -9.06 16.81
CA GLY A 248 23.64 -10.43 16.59
C GLY A 248 22.56 -11.51 16.56
N LYS A 249 21.32 -11.19 16.93
CA LYS A 249 20.16 -12.08 16.87
C LYS A 249 19.20 -11.72 15.72
N GLY A 250 19.56 -10.75 14.87
CA GLY A 250 18.74 -10.30 13.75
C GLY A 250 18.17 -8.89 13.90
N GLY A 251 18.50 -8.16 14.97
CA GLY A 251 18.16 -6.74 15.11
C GLY A 251 18.72 -5.85 13.98
N LEU A 252 18.20 -4.63 13.83
CA LEU A 252 18.60 -3.71 12.76
C LEU A 252 20.09 -3.32 12.88
N SER A 253 20.85 -3.36 11.79
CA SER A 253 22.23 -2.87 11.75
C SER A 253 22.34 -1.49 11.08
N GLU A 254 23.33 -0.67 11.46
CA GLU A 254 23.56 0.64 10.84
C GLU A 254 23.79 0.57 9.32
N ASN A 255 24.40 -0.52 8.84
CA ASN A 255 24.63 -0.74 7.41
C ASN A 255 23.33 -0.98 6.65
N GLU A 256 22.37 -1.70 7.25
CA GLU A 256 21.03 -1.87 6.66
C GLU A 256 20.29 -0.54 6.59
N VAL A 257 20.32 0.24 7.69
CA VAL A 257 19.68 1.56 7.77
C VAL A 257 20.27 2.53 6.74
N SER A 258 21.60 2.64 6.70
CA SER A 258 22.31 3.51 5.74
C SER A 258 21.99 3.13 4.29
N ARG A 259 22.00 1.83 3.97
CA ARG A 259 21.64 1.34 2.63
C ARG A 259 20.19 1.70 2.27
N ALA A 260 19.24 1.45 3.17
CA ALA A 260 17.83 1.72 2.93
C ALA A 260 17.55 3.22 2.71
N LYS A 261 18.18 4.10 3.50
CA LYS A 261 18.09 5.56 3.32
C LYS A 261 18.58 5.98 1.94
N ASN A 262 19.75 5.50 1.54
CA ASN A 262 20.32 5.83 0.24
C ASN A 262 19.46 5.29 -0.92
N GLN A 263 18.91 4.08 -0.78
CA GLN A 263 17.99 3.51 -1.77
C GLN A 263 16.69 4.31 -1.89
N LEU A 264 16.10 4.74 -0.77
CA LEU A 264 14.88 5.55 -0.76
C LEU A 264 15.12 6.92 -1.41
N MET A 265 16.21 7.61 -1.06
CA MET A 265 16.56 8.89 -1.69
C MET A 265 16.87 8.73 -3.18
N SER A 266 17.60 7.69 -3.56
CA SER A 266 17.89 7.37 -4.96
C SER A 266 16.59 7.14 -5.75
N SER A 267 15.68 6.33 -5.20
CA SER A 267 14.39 6.04 -5.84
C SER A 267 13.55 7.31 -6.01
N LEU A 268 13.47 8.15 -4.97
CA LEU A 268 12.74 9.42 -5.01
C LEU A 268 13.28 10.34 -6.11
N MET A 269 14.59 10.56 -6.14
CA MET A 269 15.24 11.46 -7.11
C MET A 269 15.12 10.94 -8.55
N MET A 270 15.37 9.64 -8.76
CA MET A 270 15.28 9.02 -10.08
C MET A 270 13.85 9.04 -10.63
N ASN A 271 12.85 8.75 -9.80
CA ASN A 271 11.44 8.82 -10.21
C ASN A 271 11.05 10.23 -10.66
N LEU A 272 11.57 11.24 -9.97
CA LEU A 272 11.34 12.65 -10.32
C LEU A 272 12.10 13.12 -11.55
N GLU A 273 12.88 12.29 -12.26
CA GLU A 273 13.40 12.64 -13.59
C GLU A 273 12.28 12.61 -14.65
N SER A 274 11.23 11.81 -14.42
CA SER A 274 10.07 11.75 -15.28
C SER A 274 9.16 12.96 -15.06
N LYS A 275 8.90 13.73 -16.13
CA LYS A 275 7.97 14.87 -16.09
C LYS A 275 6.55 14.45 -15.68
N MET A 276 6.11 13.25 -16.04
CA MET A 276 4.79 12.74 -15.66
C MET A 276 4.72 12.48 -14.15
N VAL A 277 5.78 11.90 -13.57
CA VAL A 277 5.87 11.68 -12.12
C VAL A 277 5.94 13.01 -11.38
N GLN A 278 6.75 13.98 -11.85
CA GLN A 278 6.78 15.31 -11.25
C GLN A 278 5.40 16.00 -11.26
N LEU A 279 4.65 15.83 -12.35
CA LEU A 279 3.31 16.40 -12.51
C LEU A 279 2.34 15.80 -11.51
N GLU A 280 2.30 14.47 -11.41
CA GLU A 280 1.44 13.74 -10.48
C GLU A 280 1.79 14.08 -9.02
N ASP A 281 3.09 14.03 -8.69
CA ASP A 281 3.61 14.36 -7.36
C ASP A 281 3.19 15.78 -6.92
N MET A 282 3.39 16.77 -7.79
CA MET A 282 2.98 18.15 -7.53
C MET A 282 1.47 18.27 -7.31
N GLY A 283 0.67 17.67 -8.20
CA GLY A 283 -0.79 17.73 -8.11
C GLY A 283 -1.31 17.13 -6.81
N ARG A 284 -0.83 15.92 -6.46
CA ARG A 284 -1.23 15.21 -5.24
C ARG A 284 -0.77 15.93 -3.98
N GLN A 285 0.46 16.45 -3.96
CA GLN A 285 0.94 17.20 -2.80
C GLN A 285 0.14 18.49 -2.58
N VAL A 286 -0.20 19.23 -3.63
CA VAL A 286 -1.06 20.42 -3.50
C VAL A 286 -2.46 20.02 -3.04
N GLN A 287 -3.02 18.94 -3.57
CA GLN A 287 -4.34 18.44 -3.16
C GLN A 287 -4.38 18.01 -1.68
N ILE A 288 -3.29 17.42 -1.17
CA ILE A 288 -3.22 16.90 0.21
C ILE A 288 -2.74 17.96 1.20
N TYR A 289 -1.73 18.76 0.87
CA TYR A 289 -1.05 19.69 1.77
C TYR A 289 -1.32 21.16 1.49
N GLY A 290 -1.91 21.49 0.34
CA GLY A 290 -1.99 22.85 -0.18
C GLY A 290 -0.63 23.41 -0.64
N LYS A 291 0.42 22.59 -0.66
CA LYS A 291 1.77 22.99 -1.08
C LYS A 291 2.58 21.80 -1.59
N ARG A 292 3.58 22.09 -2.42
CA ARG A 292 4.62 21.14 -2.80
C ARG A 292 5.78 21.22 -1.81
N VAL A 293 6.14 20.10 -1.22
CA VAL A 293 7.37 19.91 -0.43
C VAL A 293 8.53 19.69 -1.39
N ASP A 294 9.62 20.40 -1.15
CA ASP A 294 10.82 20.30 -1.98
C ASP A 294 11.50 18.95 -1.82
N VAL A 295 11.99 18.38 -2.92
CA VAL A 295 12.64 17.06 -2.90
C VAL A 295 13.89 17.05 -2.02
N MET A 296 14.65 18.15 -1.98
CA MET A 296 15.83 18.24 -1.12
C MET A 296 15.43 18.35 0.36
N GLU A 297 14.24 18.86 0.68
CA GLU A 297 13.67 18.79 2.03
C GLU A 297 13.34 17.35 2.41
N MET A 298 12.69 16.60 1.51
CA MET A 298 12.40 15.17 1.72
C MET A 298 13.67 14.36 1.94
N CYS A 299 14.70 14.55 1.10
CA CYS A 299 15.99 13.88 1.25
C CYS A 299 16.64 14.19 2.61
N ARG A 300 16.64 15.46 3.04
CA ARG A 300 17.13 15.85 4.37
C ARG A 300 16.36 15.19 5.53
N LYS A 301 15.04 14.98 5.37
CA LYS A 301 14.24 14.26 6.37
C LYS A 301 14.63 12.78 6.41
N ILE A 302 14.86 12.14 5.25
CA ILE A 302 15.34 10.75 5.16
C ILE A 302 16.74 10.60 5.75
N GLU A 303 17.67 11.51 5.44
CA GLU A 303 19.04 11.50 5.97
C GLU A 303 19.10 11.58 7.50
N LYS A 304 18.12 12.22 8.13
CA LYS A 304 18.04 12.33 9.60
C LYS A 304 17.53 11.06 10.28
N VAL A 305 16.91 10.14 9.55
CA VAL A 305 16.39 8.89 10.12
C VAL A 305 17.54 8.08 10.72
N THR A 306 17.40 7.71 11.99
CA THR A 306 18.37 6.89 12.73
C THR A 306 17.87 5.45 12.89
N ARG A 307 18.76 4.54 13.31
CA ARG A 307 18.36 3.17 13.65
C ARG A 307 17.30 3.13 14.75
N ASN A 308 17.44 3.95 15.79
CA ASN A 308 16.50 3.97 16.90
C ASN A 308 15.13 4.47 16.44
N ASP A 309 15.07 5.47 15.55
CA ASP A 309 13.82 5.90 14.93
C ASP A 309 13.09 4.75 14.23
N LEU A 310 13.82 3.85 13.56
CA LEU A 310 13.27 2.69 12.87
C LEU A 310 12.79 1.60 13.84
N ILE A 311 13.52 1.37 14.93
CA ILE A 311 13.12 0.43 15.99
C ILE A 311 11.84 0.93 16.66
N ASP A 312 11.80 2.22 17.01
CA ASP A 312 10.67 2.84 17.71
C ASP A 312 9.40 2.83 16.85
N ILE A 313 9.50 3.18 15.55
CA ILE A 313 8.35 3.14 14.64
C ILE A 313 7.89 1.70 14.37
N ALA A 314 8.83 0.76 14.21
CA ALA A 314 8.50 -0.65 14.02
C ALA A 314 7.75 -1.20 15.24
N GLN A 315 8.24 -0.94 16.46
CA GLN A 315 7.57 -1.36 17.68
C GLN A 315 6.17 -0.73 17.77
N ARG A 316 6.06 0.58 17.55
CA ARG A 316 4.79 1.29 17.66
C ARG A 316 3.73 0.76 16.69
N ILE A 317 4.10 0.48 15.44
CA ILE A 317 3.17 -0.03 14.43
C ILE A 317 2.82 -1.49 14.71
N LEU A 318 3.83 -2.34 14.92
CA LEU A 318 3.67 -3.79 14.99
C LEU A 318 3.04 -4.26 16.31
N THR A 319 2.98 -3.41 17.34
CA THR A 319 2.32 -3.71 18.61
C THR A 319 1.17 -2.75 18.93
N GLY A 320 0.84 -1.83 18.00
CA GLY A 320 -0.11 -0.75 18.24
C GLY A 320 -1.56 -1.06 17.85
N SER A 321 -1.77 -2.04 16.99
CA SER A 321 -3.08 -2.40 16.44
C SER A 321 -3.27 -3.91 16.36
N GLU A 322 -4.53 -4.35 16.22
CA GLU A 322 -4.80 -5.72 15.78
C GLU A 322 -4.15 -5.96 14.41
N PRO A 323 -3.67 -7.17 14.08
CA PRO A 323 -3.19 -7.45 12.74
C PRO A 323 -4.35 -7.57 11.75
N THR A 324 -4.12 -7.15 10.51
CA THR A 324 -4.89 -7.57 9.34
C THR A 324 -4.21 -8.78 8.72
N ILE A 325 -4.96 -9.85 8.48
CA ILE A 325 -4.48 -11.09 7.87
C ILE A 325 -5.39 -11.42 6.69
N VAL A 326 -4.84 -11.48 5.48
CA VAL A 326 -5.58 -11.95 4.30
C VAL A 326 -4.84 -13.13 3.68
N ILE A 327 -5.55 -14.24 3.48
CA ILE A 327 -5.01 -15.49 2.98
C ILE A 327 -5.71 -15.86 1.67
N GLN A 328 -4.97 -16.50 0.75
CA GLN A 328 -5.54 -17.25 -0.35
C GLN A 328 -4.93 -18.64 -0.40
N GLY A 329 -5.77 -19.66 -0.20
CA GLY A 329 -5.35 -21.05 -0.05
C GLY A 329 -6.32 -21.83 0.85
N ASP A 330 -5.92 -23.04 1.24
CA ASP A 330 -6.65 -23.80 2.26
C ASP A 330 -6.44 -23.17 3.64
N ARG A 331 -7.45 -22.47 4.15
CA ARG A 331 -7.38 -21.75 5.44
C ARG A 331 -6.90 -22.63 6.59
N GLU A 332 -7.30 -23.90 6.66
CA GLU A 332 -6.92 -24.77 7.79
C GLU A 332 -5.41 -25.08 7.80
N ALA A 333 -4.78 -25.16 6.61
CA ALA A 333 -3.36 -25.46 6.46
C ALA A 333 -2.44 -24.40 7.07
N PHE A 334 -2.89 -23.13 7.12
CA PHE A 334 -2.16 -22.00 7.72
C PHE A 334 -2.17 -22.04 9.26
N GLY A 335 -3.06 -22.82 9.88
CA GLY A 335 -3.18 -22.91 11.33
C GLY A 335 -3.61 -21.59 12.01
N ASP A 336 -3.18 -21.39 13.26
CA ASP A 336 -3.48 -20.19 14.04
C ASP A 336 -2.43 -19.09 13.77
N VAL A 337 -2.62 -18.34 12.68
CA VAL A 337 -1.73 -17.25 12.28
C VAL A 337 -1.70 -16.14 13.33
N LYS A 338 -2.87 -15.67 13.80
CA LYS A 338 -2.95 -14.61 14.81
C LYS A 338 -2.23 -14.99 16.11
N GLY A 339 -2.45 -16.20 16.62
CA GLY A 339 -1.77 -16.70 17.80
C GLY A 339 -0.26 -16.86 17.57
N THR A 340 0.16 -17.22 16.35
CA THR A 340 1.58 -17.26 15.97
C THR A 340 2.22 -15.87 15.99
N LEU A 341 1.59 -14.85 15.41
CA LEU A 341 2.06 -13.47 15.48
C LEU A 341 2.16 -12.97 16.92
N THR A 342 1.18 -13.33 17.76
CA THR A 342 1.16 -12.99 19.19
C THR A 342 2.34 -13.61 19.95
N LYS A 343 2.73 -14.86 19.61
CA LYS A 343 3.94 -15.51 20.19
C LYS A 343 5.23 -14.76 19.87
N PHE A 344 5.28 -14.04 18.74
CA PHE A 344 6.39 -13.17 18.36
C PHE A 344 6.28 -11.75 18.95
N GLY A 345 5.25 -11.48 19.77
CA GLY A 345 5.03 -10.19 20.40
C GLY A 345 4.41 -9.14 19.47
N LEU A 346 3.76 -9.57 18.39
CA LEU A 346 3.07 -8.69 17.44
C LEU A 346 1.57 -8.57 17.80
N GLY A 347 0.97 -7.42 17.47
CA GLY A 347 -0.41 -7.08 17.81
C GLY A 347 -0.61 -6.55 19.24
N ILE A 348 -1.84 -6.12 19.55
CA ILE A 348 -2.20 -5.52 20.86
C ILE A 348 -1.97 -6.51 22.02
N ASP A 349 -2.22 -7.79 21.78
CA ASP A 349 -2.06 -8.86 22.77
C ASP A 349 -0.63 -9.43 22.85
N GLY A 350 0.31 -8.87 22.06
CA GLY A 350 1.71 -9.26 22.02
C GLY A 350 2.41 -9.04 23.35
N LYS A 351 2.43 -10.04 24.24
CA LYS A 351 3.26 -10.00 25.44
C LYS A 351 4.72 -9.92 25.02
N SER A 352 5.43 -8.90 25.49
CA SER A 352 6.89 -8.71 25.35
C SER A 352 7.61 -10.06 25.30
N PHE A 353 8.25 -10.34 24.16
CA PHE A 353 9.04 -11.54 23.90
C PHE A 353 10.20 -11.60 24.89
N LYS A 354 9.98 -12.15 26.09
CA LYS A 354 11.06 -12.52 27.00
C LYS A 354 11.67 -13.80 26.46
N SER A 355 12.81 -13.66 25.78
CA SER A 355 13.73 -14.75 25.49
C SER A 355 13.88 -15.64 26.73
N GLU A 356 13.18 -16.77 26.77
CA GLU A 356 13.48 -17.84 27.72
C GLU A 356 14.83 -18.41 27.32
N ASN A 357 15.88 -17.93 27.98
CA ASN A 357 17.19 -18.57 28.02
C ASN A 357 17.05 -19.94 28.71
N LYS A 358 16.43 -20.92 28.04
CA LYS A 358 16.60 -22.32 28.40
C LYS A 358 17.95 -22.76 27.86
N LYS A 359 18.99 -22.52 28.67
CA LYS A 359 20.20 -23.34 28.67
C LYS A 359 19.77 -24.79 28.93
N LYS A 360 19.43 -25.53 27.88
CA LYS A 360 19.45 -26.98 27.91
C LYS A 360 20.91 -27.38 27.77
N ASN A 361 21.58 -27.55 28.91
CA ASN A 361 22.79 -28.36 28.99
C ASN A 361 22.42 -29.76 28.49
N TRP A 362 22.95 -30.14 27.33
CA TRP A 362 23.10 -31.54 26.97
C TRP A 362 24.60 -31.83 27.08
N PHE A 363 24.92 -32.77 27.96
CA PHE A 363 26.17 -33.50 27.94
C PHE A 363 26.26 -34.33 26.67
#